data_AF-A0A5E8CKJ6-F1
#
_entry.id   AF-A0A5E8CKJ6-F1
#
_cell.length_a   1.000
_cell.length_b   1.000
_cell.length_c   1.000
_cell.angle_alpha   90.00
_cell.angle_beta   90.00
_cell.angle_gamma   90.00
#
_symmetry.space_group_name_H-M   'P 1'
#
loop_
_entity.id
_entity.type
_entity.pdbx_description
1 polymer ?
#
loop_
_entity_poly.entity_id
_entity_poly.type
_entity_poly.pdbx_seq_one_letter_code
_entity_poly.pdbx_strand_id
1 'polypeptide(L)'
;MKKENKLALGVLLTSLAYRNIKNNVDNAIHYPTRKVVGDKIVLGAAISLTGKYSRNGYNTQNGYNMAVDRINSMGGVQVGGKSYKFEIIYYDDESNPRRAAKLAERLISQDGVEFMLGPYSSTITKAIAQITEKNGVPMVSANGASRSLFTNGYKNHFSVLSPANKYLTVAIETAVKLNGGKGVRIAQAFEQDSFSQDVRLGILEAAKETGSKIIIDDILNNAATLFKVKALKPDILVVSGHTKGALTAIRQIAEMKVDVPMLAMTHCDASKLSKQHGKNSEYTLCASQWHKSLTYKDDFFKDGMTYDAHFTKEFGYAPPYQSAESSAALLVFKDAFERANSFDQKKVRDALADTNMQTFYGNIKFGSGGQNIAKSMVLFQVRCNGTKCENKVVAPLQWANDKLIHPIPKWSDRDREKKDISVTQIKVIDGDTIRGTYQGEEIKIRLAKIDCPEMNQPYGVAAKKCLKGLIEQKDEIKFIYEKKDRYGRSLGWLYHNDININYELIRLGFAWVYVRYVNPENKESLNKLQDYAKSNKLGLWNADSPISPWEWRKNNH
;
A
#
# COMPACT_ATOMS: atom_id res chain seq x y z
N MET A 1 -16.74 90.05 10.61
CA MET A 1 -17.04 88.97 9.63
C MET A 1 -15.93 88.99 8.61
N LYS A 2 -14.95 88.08 8.72
CA LYS A 2 -14.93 86.73 8.11
C LYS A 2 -15.04 86.85 6.58
N LYS A 3 -13.91 86.75 5.88
CA LYS A 3 -13.24 85.50 5.46
C LYS A 3 -14.15 84.70 4.55
N GLU A 4 -13.99 84.87 3.24
CA GLU A 4 -14.25 83.83 2.24
C GLU A 4 -13.72 84.31 0.88
N ASN A 5 -12.42 84.15 0.65
CA ASN A 5 -11.84 84.09 -0.71
C ASN A 5 -10.41 83.51 -0.74
N LYS A 6 -10.08 82.62 0.21
CA LYS A 6 -8.80 81.88 0.23
C LYS A 6 -8.95 80.36 0.10
N LEU A 7 -10.16 79.83 -0.12
CA LEU A 7 -10.41 78.39 -0.14
C LEU A 7 -10.34 77.75 -1.54
N ALA A 8 -10.47 78.52 -2.63
CA ALA A 8 -10.51 77.94 -3.98
C ALA A 8 -9.13 77.67 -4.61
N LEU A 9 -8.09 78.41 -4.21
CA LEU A 9 -6.74 78.21 -4.77
C LEU A 9 -5.93 77.11 -4.06
N GLY A 10 -6.28 76.79 -2.81
CA GLY A 10 -5.64 75.73 -2.02
C GLY A 10 -6.07 74.31 -2.40
N VAL A 11 -7.24 74.14 -3.03
CA VAL A 11 -7.79 72.83 -3.42
C VAL A 11 -7.25 72.37 -4.79
N LEU A 12 -6.93 73.29 -5.71
CA LEU A 12 -6.33 72.91 -6.99
C LEU A 12 -4.84 72.54 -6.87
N LEU A 13 -4.07 73.26 -6.05
CA LEU A 13 -2.64 72.97 -5.83
C LEU A 13 -2.40 71.68 -5.03
N THR A 14 -3.34 71.30 -4.16
CA THR A 14 -3.27 70.01 -3.45
C THR A 14 -3.64 68.83 -4.36
N SER A 15 -4.52 69.00 -5.36
CA SER A 15 -4.89 67.91 -6.29
C SER A 15 -3.78 67.52 -7.28
N LEU A 16 -2.98 68.49 -7.74
CA LEU A 16 -1.83 68.28 -8.63
C LEU A 16 -0.63 67.71 -7.87
N ALA A 17 -0.40 68.15 -6.62
CA ALA A 17 0.61 67.54 -5.75
C ALA A 17 0.21 66.10 -5.35
N TYR A 18 -1.07 65.82 -5.10
CA TYR A 18 -1.53 64.45 -4.79
C TYR A 18 -1.46 63.52 -6.00
N ARG A 19 -1.72 63.99 -7.23
CA ARG A 19 -1.54 63.21 -8.47
C ARG A 19 -0.07 62.94 -8.78
N ASN A 20 0.83 63.90 -8.54
CA ASN A 20 2.27 63.68 -8.72
C ASN A 20 2.90 62.83 -7.61
N ILE A 21 2.36 62.84 -6.40
CA ILE A 21 2.79 61.92 -5.33
C ILE A 21 2.22 60.52 -5.59
N LYS A 22 0.98 60.36 -6.10
CA LYS A 22 0.46 59.03 -6.47
C LYS A 22 1.24 58.41 -7.65
N ASN A 23 1.55 59.20 -8.68
CA ASN A 23 2.32 58.71 -9.83
C ASN A 23 3.82 58.46 -9.52
N ASN A 24 4.40 59.06 -8.47
CA ASN A 24 5.77 58.76 -8.02
C ASN A 24 5.85 57.77 -6.85
N VAL A 25 4.75 57.48 -6.16
CA VAL A 25 4.69 56.45 -5.09
C VAL A 25 4.22 55.10 -5.63
N ASP A 26 3.48 55.07 -6.75
CA ASP A 26 3.10 53.83 -7.45
C ASP A 26 4.25 53.16 -8.23
N ASN A 27 5.46 53.76 -8.24
CA ASN A 27 6.67 53.21 -8.87
C ASN A 27 7.84 52.92 -7.90
N ALA A 28 7.63 52.96 -6.58
CA ALA A 28 8.73 52.75 -5.62
C ALA A 28 8.34 52.12 -4.27
N ILE A 29 7.36 51.21 -4.24
CA ILE A 29 7.30 50.20 -3.17
C ILE A 29 7.68 48.86 -3.79
N HIS A 30 8.96 48.76 -4.16
CA HIS A 30 9.62 47.47 -4.22
C HIS A 30 9.73 47.01 -2.77
N TYR A 31 8.75 46.23 -2.29
CA TYR A 31 9.03 45.34 -1.16
C TYR A 31 10.33 44.63 -1.50
N PRO A 32 11.36 44.62 -0.63
CA PRO A 32 12.58 43.89 -0.94
C PRO A 32 12.16 42.45 -1.15
N THR A 33 12.07 42.05 -2.42
CA THR A 33 11.84 40.68 -2.82
C THR A 33 13.00 39.93 -2.21
N ARG A 34 12.77 39.09 -1.21
CA ARG A 34 13.79 38.12 -0.78
C ARG A 34 13.86 37.00 -1.82
N LYS A 35 14.08 37.41 -3.08
CA LYS A 35 14.78 36.66 -4.10
C LYS A 35 16.05 36.16 -3.46
N VAL A 36 16.13 34.86 -3.23
CA VAL A 36 17.37 34.15 -2.92
C VAL A 36 18.22 34.83 -1.84
N VAL A 37 18.07 34.41 -0.59
CA VAL A 37 18.87 34.98 0.50
C VAL A 37 20.29 34.41 0.41
N GLY A 38 21.21 35.20 -0.18
CA GLY A 38 22.60 34.80 -0.37
C GLY A 38 22.73 33.68 -1.42
N ASP A 39 23.11 32.48 -0.97
CA ASP A 39 23.28 31.27 -1.78
C ASP A 39 22.10 30.30 -1.66
N LYS A 40 20.92 30.76 -1.20
CA LYS A 40 19.79 29.88 -0.89
C LYS A 40 18.49 30.22 -1.60
N ILE A 41 17.83 29.21 -2.16
CA ILE A 41 16.44 29.25 -2.62
C ILE A 41 15.55 28.85 -1.44
N VAL A 42 14.79 29.81 -0.91
CA VAL A 42 13.92 29.61 0.24
C VAL A 42 12.53 29.18 -0.20
N LEU A 43 12.07 28.03 0.29
CA LEU A 43 10.73 27.49 0.06
C LEU A 43 9.91 27.59 1.34
N GLY A 44 8.59 27.77 1.22
CA GLY A 44 7.68 27.79 2.37
C GLY A 44 6.79 26.55 2.45
N ALA A 45 6.55 26.06 3.67
CA ALA A 45 5.66 24.92 3.90
C ALA A 45 4.92 25.05 5.25
N ALA A 46 3.60 25.24 5.20
CA ALA A 46 2.76 25.12 6.40
C ALA A 46 2.25 23.68 6.50
N ILE A 47 2.76 22.87 7.43
CA ILE A 47 2.52 21.42 7.51
C ILE A 47 1.98 21.01 8.88
N SER A 48 1.25 19.89 8.95
CA SER A 48 0.68 19.39 10.21
C SER A 48 1.73 18.70 11.09
N LEU A 49 2.42 19.43 11.97
CA LEU A 49 3.33 18.85 12.96
C LEU A 49 2.59 18.46 14.24
N THR A 50 1.46 19.10 14.51
CA THR A 50 0.51 18.73 15.56
C THR A 50 -0.90 18.49 14.98
N GLY A 51 -1.82 18.07 15.85
CA GLY A 51 -3.19 17.75 15.50
C GLY A 51 -3.36 16.34 14.90
N LYS A 52 -4.54 16.09 14.30
CA LYS A 52 -4.95 14.74 13.86
C LYS A 52 -4.10 14.15 12.72
N TYR A 53 -3.37 14.98 11.98
CA TYR A 53 -2.53 14.60 10.85
C TYR A 53 -1.04 14.67 11.16
N SER A 54 -0.63 14.83 12.43
CA SER A 54 0.77 14.98 12.84
C SER A 54 1.71 13.95 12.22
N ARG A 55 1.36 12.66 12.29
CA ARG A 55 2.14 11.57 11.67
C ARG A 55 2.35 11.75 10.17
N ASN A 56 1.32 12.20 9.45
CA ASN A 56 1.41 12.45 8.02
C ASN A 56 2.26 13.70 7.72
N GLY A 57 2.16 14.75 8.53
CA GLY A 57 3.01 15.93 8.38
C GLY A 57 4.48 15.66 8.71
N TYR A 58 4.80 14.82 9.71
CA TYR A 58 6.18 14.36 9.94
C TYR A 58 6.74 13.55 8.76
N ASN A 59 5.95 12.64 8.19
CA ASN A 59 6.38 11.92 6.98
C ASN A 59 6.63 12.88 5.80
N THR A 60 5.77 13.90 5.66
CA THR A 60 5.90 14.95 4.64
C THR A 60 7.19 15.75 4.84
N GLN A 61 7.44 16.21 6.08
CA GLN A 61 8.64 16.97 6.45
C GLN A 61 9.92 16.17 6.22
N ASN A 62 9.95 14.91 6.65
CA ASN A 62 11.11 14.05 6.47
C ASN A 62 11.41 13.81 4.99
N GLY A 63 10.38 13.65 4.15
CA GLY A 63 10.55 13.54 2.71
C GLY A 63 11.13 14.80 2.07
N TYR A 64 10.67 15.98 2.50
CA TYR A 64 11.23 17.26 2.05
C TYR A 64 12.69 17.42 2.51
N ASN A 65 12.98 17.18 3.79
CA ASN A 65 14.34 17.30 4.34
C ASN A 65 15.32 16.32 3.66
N MET A 66 14.93 15.05 3.47
CA MET A 66 15.72 14.06 2.74
C MET A 66 16.14 14.55 1.34
N ALA A 67 15.22 15.20 0.62
CA ALA A 67 15.51 15.72 -0.72
C ALA A 67 16.34 17.00 -0.69
N VAL A 68 16.11 17.90 0.27
CA VAL A 68 16.96 19.08 0.48
C VAL A 68 18.40 18.65 0.73
N ASP A 69 18.62 17.71 1.65
CA ASP A 69 19.96 17.23 1.99
C ASP A 69 20.62 16.51 0.81
N ARG A 70 19.87 15.68 0.09
CA ARG A 70 20.36 15.03 -1.13
C ARG A 70 20.74 16.03 -2.22
N ILE A 71 19.88 16.99 -2.53
CA ILE A 71 20.12 17.98 -3.59
C ILE A 71 21.30 18.87 -3.20
N ASN A 72 21.32 19.38 -1.97
CA ASN A 72 22.37 20.29 -1.50
C ASN A 72 23.74 19.59 -1.45
N SER A 73 23.81 18.33 -1.00
CA SER A 73 25.06 17.55 -1.01
C SER A 73 25.56 17.20 -2.41
N MET A 74 24.67 17.18 -3.41
CA MET A 74 25.00 16.95 -4.82
C MET A 74 25.21 18.26 -5.61
N GLY A 75 25.54 19.36 -4.93
CA GLY A 75 25.89 20.63 -5.58
C GLY A 75 24.72 21.57 -5.85
N GLY A 76 23.55 21.31 -5.25
CA GLY A 76 22.42 22.24 -5.22
C GLY A 76 21.67 22.38 -6.54
N VAL A 77 21.19 23.59 -6.80
CA VAL A 77 20.36 23.98 -7.94
C VAL A 77 21.12 25.01 -8.77
N GLN A 78 21.31 24.75 -10.06
CA GLN A 78 22.05 25.64 -10.96
C GLN A 78 21.13 26.68 -11.61
N VAL A 79 21.35 27.96 -11.30
CA VAL A 79 20.61 29.07 -11.91
C VAL A 79 21.57 30.18 -12.29
N GLY A 80 21.53 30.64 -13.54
CA GLY A 80 22.41 31.68 -14.05
C GLY A 80 23.90 31.35 -13.93
N GLY A 81 24.28 30.06 -14.03
CA GLY A 81 25.66 29.60 -13.87
C GLY A 81 26.18 29.60 -12.42
N LYS A 82 25.30 29.76 -11.42
CA LYS A 82 25.62 29.68 -10.00
C LYS A 82 24.84 28.56 -9.32
N SER A 83 25.46 27.95 -8.32
CA SER A 83 24.83 26.95 -7.46
C SER A 83 24.12 27.62 -6.29
N TYR A 84 22.90 27.15 -5.99
CA TYR A 84 22.11 27.56 -4.84
C TYR A 84 21.62 26.34 -4.05
N LYS A 85 21.51 26.49 -2.74
CA LYS A 85 20.98 25.45 -1.85
C LYS A 85 19.49 25.66 -1.58
N PHE A 86 18.73 24.59 -1.43
CA PHE A 86 17.38 24.70 -0.89
C PHE A 86 17.40 24.89 0.62
N GLU A 87 16.48 25.71 1.11
CA GLU A 87 16.12 25.86 2.53
C GLU A 87 14.60 25.95 2.64
N ILE A 88 14.02 25.40 3.71
CA ILE A 88 12.57 25.37 3.90
C ILE A 88 12.20 26.08 5.20
N ILE A 89 11.29 27.04 5.12
CA ILE A 89 10.62 27.63 6.28
C ILE A 89 9.36 26.81 6.56
N TYR A 90 9.33 26.19 7.74
CA TYR A 90 8.18 25.41 8.20
C TYR A 90 7.33 26.19 9.19
N TYR A 91 6.01 26.08 9.06
CA TYR A 91 5.06 26.40 10.12
C TYR A 91 4.14 25.21 10.42
N ASP A 92 3.78 25.06 11.70
CA ASP A 92 2.79 24.06 12.11
C ASP A 92 1.36 24.58 11.88
N ASP A 93 0.63 23.91 11.00
CA ASP A 93 -0.77 24.19 10.69
C ASP A 93 -1.79 23.55 11.65
N GLU A 94 -1.32 22.74 12.61
CA GLU A 94 -2.13 22.06 13.62
C GLU A 94 -3.26 21.18 13.03
N SER A 95 -3.09 20.70 11.80
CA SER A 95 -4.11 20.00 11.01
C SER A 95 -5.36 20.85 10.69
N ASN A 96 -5.22 22.18 10.66
CA ASN A 96 -6.33 23.12 10.51
C ASN A 96 -6.25 23.92 9.19
N PRO A 97 -7.21 23.78 8.26
CA PRO A 97 -7.19 24.47 6.98
C PRO A 97 -7.21 26.01 7.07
N ARG A 98 -7.94 26.59 8.04
CA ARG A 98 -8.00 28.04 8.22
C ARG A 98 -6.68 28.60 8.73
N ARG A 99 -6.03 27.88 9.64
CA ARG A 99 -4.69 28.22 10.12
C ARG A 99 -3.66 28.11 8.99
N ALA A 100 -3.70 27.02 8.22
CA ALA A 100 -2.82 26.81 7.08
C ALA A 100 -2.89 27.95 6.04
N ALA A 101 -4.09 28.43 5.71
CA ALA A 101 -4.25 29.58 4.82
C ALA A 101 -3.59 30.85 5.37
N LYS A 102 -3.78 31.17 6.67
CA LYS A 102 -3.13 32.31 7.33
C LYS A 102 -1.60 32.16 7.35
N LEU A 103 -1.10 30.95 7.55
CA LEU A 103 0.35 30.67 7.53
C LEU A 103 0.92 30.80 6.12
N ALA A 104 0.18 30.40 5.08
CA ALA A 104 0.58 30.64 3.70
C ALA A 104 0.63 32.15 3.39
N GLU A 105 -0.37 32.92 3.83
CA GLU A 105 -0.35 34.40 3.70
C GLU A 105 0.86 35.02 4.40
N ARG A 106 1.21 34.52 5.60
CA ARG A 106 2.39 34.95 6.36
C ARG A 106 3.69 34.59 5.63
N LEU A 107 3.85 33.35 5.18
CA LEU A 107 5.03 32.89 4.44
C LEU A 107 5.28 33.80 3.23
N ILE A 108 4.23 34.12 2.49
CA ILE A 108 4.33 34.96 1.29
C ILE A 108 4.59 36.42 1.67
N SER A 109 3.77 37.00 2.54
CA SER A 109 3.74 38.45 2.76
C SER A 109 4.75 38.97 3.77
N GLN A 110 5.13 38.15 4.76
CA GLN A 110 6.05 38.54 5.84
C GLN A 110 7.42 37.88 5.69
N ASP A 111 7.45 36.58 5.40
CA ASP A 111 8.72 35.85 5.24
C ASP A 111 9.30 36.01 3.82
N GLY A 112 8.52 36.55 2.88
CA GLY A 112 8.96 36.83 1.51
C GLY A 112 9.12 35.59 0.64
N VAL A 113 8.41 34.50 0.95
CA VAL A 113 8.46 33.24 0.20
C VAL A 113 7.81 33.40 -1.17
N GLU A 114 8.57 33.10 -2.21
CA GLU A 114 8.11 33.16 -3.61
C GLU A 114 7.74 31.79 -4.19
N PHE A 115 8.02 30.68 -3.48
CA PHE A 115 7.76 29.31 -3.90
C PHE A 115 7.32 28.43 -2.73
N MET A 116 6.25 27.67 -2.92
CA MET A 116 5.61 26.92 -1.84
C MET A 116 5.68 25.40 -2.06
N LEU A 117 5.81 24.67 -0.97
CA LEU A 117 5.61 23.23 -0.91
C LEU A 117 4.24 22.94 -0.30
N GLY A 118 3.53 21.97 -0.88
CA GLY A 118 2.20 21.61 -0.42
C GLY A 118 2.19 20.87 0.93
N PRO A 119 1.11 20.97 1.70
CA PRO A 119 0.94 20.24 2.95
C PRO A 119 0.32 18.87 2.74
N TYR A 120 0.23 18.10 3.82
CA TYR A 120 -0.82 17.10 3.99
C TYR A 120 -2.01 17.78 4.67
N SER A 121 -3.28 17.65 4.26
CA SER A 121 -3.96 16.75 3.31
C SER A 121 -4.67 17.55 2.20
N SER A 122 -5.41 16.89 1.29
CA SER A 122 -6.27 17.52 0.26
C SER A 122 -7.07 18.74 0.75
N THR A 123 -7.69 18.66 1.92
CA THR A 123 -8.49 19.77 2.48
C THR A 123 -7.63 20.97 2.85
N ILE A 124 -6.42 20.73 3.38
CA ILE A 124 -5.47 21.77 3.79
C ILE A 124 -4.75 22.33 2.55
N THR A 125 -4.32 21.46 1.63
CA THR A 125 -3.74 21.86 0.33
C THR A 125 -4.69 22.76 -0.44
N LYS A 126 -5.99 22.48 -0.44
CA LYS A 126 -7.00 23.34 -1.11
C LYS A 126 -7.07 24.74 -0.51
N ALA A 127 -6.95 24.86 0.81
CA ALA A 127 -6.94 26.15 1.48
C ALA A 127 -5.67 26.95 1.15
N ILE A 128 -4.51 26.30 1.13
CA ILE A 128 -3.24 26.96 0.73
C ILE A 128 -3.24 27.31 -0.76
N ALA A 129 -3.74 26.43 -1.63
CA ALA A 129 -3.78 26.65 -3.08
C ALA A 129 -4.55 27.92 -3.47
N GLN A 130 -5.61 28.26 -2.74
CA GLN A 130 -6.34 29.52 -2.96
C GLN A 130 -5.45 30.75 -2.70
N ILE A 131 -4.64 30.70 -1.65
CA ILE A 131 -3.72 31.78 -1.27
C ILE A 131 -2.58 31.88 -2.27
N THR A 132 -1.96 30.75 -2.64
CA THR A 132 -0.83 30.74 -3.58
C THR A 132 -1.28 31.19 -4.97
N GLU A 133 -2.46 30.76 -5.41
CA GLU A 133 -3.04 31.20 -6.69
C GLU A 133 -3.28 32.71 -6.71
N LYS A 134 -3.91 33.26 -5.66
CA LYS A 134 -4.20 34.70 -5.55
C LYS A 134 -2.92 35.55 -5.62
N ASN A 135 -1.80 35.04 -5.13
CA ASN A 135 -0.52 35.74 -5.09
C ASN A 135 0.44 35.36 -6.23
N GLY A 136 0.02 34.52 -7.18
CA GLY A 136 0.88 34.08 -8.29
C GLY A 136 2.09 33.25 -7.84
N VAL A 137 2.03 32.63 -6.66
CA VAL A 137 3.12 31.86 -6.04
C VAL A 137 3.01 30.40 -6.49
N PRO A 138 4.01 29.85 -7.21
CA PRO A 138 3.99 28.45 -7.61
C PRO A 138 4.09 27.52 -6.39
N MET A 139 3.22 26.51 -6.36
CA MET A 139 3.19 25.47 -5.35
C MET A 139 3.30 24.09 -5.97
N VAL A 140 4.34 23.34 -5.60
CA VAL A 140 4.43 21.89 -5.88
C VAL A 140 3.96 21.14 -4.64
N SER A 141 2.87 20.39 -4.78
CA SER A 141 2.29 19.58 -3.72
C SER A 141 2.62 18.11 -3.89
N ALA A 142 2.77 17.44 -2.76
CA ALA A 142 3.05 16.01 -2.71
C ALA A 142 1.97 15.21 -1.97
N ASN A 143 1.07 15.86 -1.21
CA ASN A 143 0.21 15.18 -0.25
C ASN A 143 -1.28 15.62 -0.31
N GLY A 144 -1.67 16.35 -1.35
CA GLY A 144 -3.05 16.77 -1.62
C GLY A 144 -3.56 16.22 -2.95
N ALA A 145 -4.53 15.31 -2.90
CA ALA A 145 -4.92 14.50 -4.06
C ALA A 145 -6.33 14.74 -4.59
N SER A 146 -7.15 15.55 -3.90
CA SER A 146 -8.53 15.78 -4.33
C SER A 146 -8.58 16.34 -5.75
N ARG A 147 -9.50 15.83 -6.57
CA ARG A 147 -9.76 16.22 -7.95
C ARG A 147 -10.05 17.72 -8.06
N SER A 148 -10.66 18.31 -7.03
CA SER A 148 -10.94 19.75 -6.99
C SER A 148 -9.68 20.63 -7.04
N LEU A 149 -8.51 20.11 -6.64
CA LEU A 149 -7.23 20.82 -6.79
C LEU A 149 -6.80 21.02 -8.25
N PHE A 150 -7.35 20.24 -9.17
CA PHE A 150 -6.95 20.22 -10.59
C PHE A 150 -8.07 20.70 -11.53
N THR A 151 -9.28 20.90 -10.99
CA THR A 151 -10.48 21.27 -11.76
C THR A 151 -11.01 22.66 -11.42
N ASN A 152 -10.52 23.28 -10.33
CA ASN A 152 -10.87 24.65 -9.93
C ASN A 152 -10.13 25.75 -10.70
N GLY A 153 -9.35 25.39 -11.73
CA GLY A 153 -8.68 26.37 -12.60
C GLY A 153 -7.38 26.96 -12.07
N TYR A 154 -6.85 26.46 -10.94
CA TYR A 154 -5.55 26.89 -10.41
C TYR A 154 -4.44 26.73 -11.45
N LYS A 155 -3.66 27.79 -11.66
CA LYS A 155 -2.55 27.84 -12.62
C LYS A 155 -1.18 27.71 -11.97
N ASN A 156 -1.10 27.91 -10.66
CA ASN A 156 0.14 27.87 -9.90
C ASN A 156 0.27 26.61 -9.04
N HIS A 157 -0.66 25.67 -9.13
CA HIS A 157 -0.63 24.43 -8.35
C HIS A 157 -0.25 23.24 -9.23
N PHE A 158 0.79 22.50 -8.83
CA PHE A 158 1.25 21.28 -9.50
C PHE A 158 1.38 20.16 -8.47
N SER A 159 1.01 18.93 -8.82
CA SER A 159 1.04 17.82 -7.87
C SER A 159 1.67 16.57 -8.46
N VAL A 160 2.71 16.06 -7.79
CA VAL A 160 3.52 14.92 -8.27
C VAL A 160 2.81 13.57 -8.18
N LEU A 161 1.70 13.52 -7.44
CA LEU A 161 0.96 12.30 -7.10
C LEU A 161 -0.18 12.01 -8.10
N SER A 162 -0.68 10.77 -8.11
CA SER A 162 -1.89 10.41 -8.88
C SER A 162 -3.16 10.95 -8.20
N PRO A 163 -4.15 11.53 -8.91
CA PRO A 163 -5.37 12.06 -8.30
C PRO A 163 -6.18 11.02 -7.48
N ALA A 164 -6.89 11.49 -6.45
CA ALA A 164 -7.63 10.67 -5.48
C ALA A 164 -8.63 9.70 -6.14
N ASN A 165 -9.32 10.12 -7.19
CA ASN A 165 -10.29 9.29 -7.91
C ASN A 165 -9.65 8.07 -8.62
N LYS A 166 -8.33 7.97 -8.68
CA LYS A 166 -7.60 6.80 -9.21
C LYS A 166 -7.09 5.84 -8.14
N TYR A 167 -7.22 6.16 -6.84
CA TYR A 167 -6.58 5.40 -5.77
C TYR A 167 -7.01 3.93 -5.72
N LEU A 168 -8.32 3.68 -5.82
CA LEU A 168 -8.88 2.33 -5.66
C LEU A 168 -9.55 1.79 -6.93
N THR A 169 -9.47 2.50 -8.07
CA THR A 169 -10.02 2.01 -9.35
C THR A 169 -9.30 0.74 -9.80
N VAL A 170 -7.98 0.67 -9.59
CA VAL A 170 -7.15 -0.51 -9.85
C VAL A 170 -7.70 -1.75 -9.13
N ALA A 171 -8.30 -1.61 -7.94
CA ALA A 171 -8.90 -2.73 -7.23
C ALA A 171 -10.21 -3.20 -7.89
N ILE A 172 -11.04 -2.27 -8.38
CA ILE A 172 -12.26 -2.62 -9.14
C ILE A 172 -11.89 -3.30 -10.46
N GLU A 173 -10.96 -2.73 -11.22
CA GLU A 173 -10.46 -3.29 -12.48
C GLU A 173 -9.89 -4.70 -12.26
N THR A 174 -9.13 -4.89 -11.18
CA THR A 174 -8.59 -6.20 -10.79
C THR A 174 -9.70 -7.19 -10.43
N ALA A 175 -10.70 -6.79 -9.64
CA ALA A 175 -11.83 -7.64 -9.26
C ALA A 175 -12.64 -8.09 -10.49
N VAL A 176 -12.92 -7.16 -11.42
CA VAL A 176 -13.64 -7.46 -12.67
C VAL A 176 -12.85 -8.40 -13.56
N LYS A 177 -11.54 -8.19 -13.70
CA LYS A 177 -10.65 -9.09 -14.44
C LYS A 177 -10.66 -10.51 -13.87
N LEU A 178 -10.59 -10.64 -12.55
CA LEU A 178 -10.64 -11.95 -11.87
C LEU A 178 -12.02 -12.61 -11.99
N ASN A 179 -13.07 -11.81 -12.15
CA ASN A 179 -14.44 -12.27 -12.43
C ASN A 179 -14.70 -12.52 -13.93
N GLY A 180 -13.65 -12.78 -14.72
CA GLY A 180 -13.77 -13.08 -16.15
C GLY A 180 -14.27 -11.90 -16.99
N GLY A 181 -14.01 -10.67 -16.57
CA GLY A 181 -14.45 -9.45 -17.24
C GLY A 181 -15.89 -9.03 -16.91
N LYS A 182 -16.59 -9.75 -16.03
CA LYS A 182 -17.96 -9.41 -15.62
C LYS A 182 -17.93 -8.45 -14.43
N GLY A 183 -18.85 -7.48 -14.44
CA GLY A 183 -19.05 -6.55 -13.33
C GLY A 183 -19.24 -7.25 -11.98
N VAL A 184 -18.80 -6.60 -10.91
CA VAL A 184 -18.81 -7.14 -9.54
C VAL A 184 -19.77 -6.37 -8.63
N ARG A 185 -20.14 -6.95 -7.49
CA ARG A 185 -20.94 -6.31 -6.44
C ARG A 185 -20.01 -5.62 -5.45
N ILE A 186 -20.12 -4.30 -5.35
CA ILE A 186 -19.21 -3.44 -4.59
C ILE A 186 -19.92 -2.97 -3.32
N ALA A 187 -19.30 -3.17 -2.17
CA ALA A 187 -19.61 -2.47 -0.95
C ALA A 187 -18.53 -1.43 -0.67
N GLN A 188 -18.93 -0.26 -0.17
CA GLN A 188 -18.04 0.88 -0.12
C GLN A 188 -18.29 1.72 1.14
N ALA A 189 -17.21 2.14 1.83
CA ALA A 189 -17.26 2.87 3.10
C ALA A 189 -16.16 3.96 3.18
N PHE A 190 -16.53 5.24 3.26
CA PHE A 190 -15.60 6.36 3.06
C PHE A 190 -15.70 7.43 4.15
N GLU A 191 -14.60 7.92 4.71
CA GLU A 191 -14.64 9.13 5.55
C GLU A 191 -15.22 10.36 4.80
N GLN A 192 -15.75 11.34 5.54
CA GLN A 192 -16.43 12.53 4.98
C GLN A 192 -15.48 13.60 4.39
N ASP A 193 -14.17 13.41 4.50
CA ASP A 193 -13.21 14.41 4.05
C ASP A 193 -13.06 14.43 2.51
N SER A 194 -12.53 15.54 1.98
CA SER A 194 -12.44 15.76 0.52
C SER A 194 -11.65 14.69 -0.23
N PHE A 195 -10.63 14.09 0.38
CA PHE A 195 -9.87 13.02 -0.25
C PHE A 195 -10.74 11.77 -0.38
N SER A 196 -11.31 11.31 0.74
CA SER A 196 -12.11 10.08 0.77
C SER A 196 -13.33 10.19 -0.15
N GLN A 197 -14.00 11.34 -0.18
CA GLN A 197 -15.14 11.55 -1.10
C GLN A 197 -14.74 11.50 -2.57
N ASP A 198 -13.55 11.99 -2.96
CA ASP A 198 -13.07 11.87 -4.33
C ASP A 198 -12.67 10.43 -4.69
N VAL A 199 -12.14 9.64 -3.75
CA VAL A 199 -11.94 8.20 -3.96
C VAL A 199 -13.29 7.51 -4.19
N ARG A 200 -14.33 7.84 -3.40
CA ARG A 200 -15.70 7.31 -3.58
C ARG A 200 -16.25 7.61 -4.97
N LEU A 201 -16.09 8.85 -5.45
CA LEU A 201 -16.48 9.23 -6.81
C LEU A 201 -15.75 8.41 -7.87
N GLY A 202 -14.44 8.16 -7.68
CA GLY A 202 -13.67 7.27 -8.55
C GLY A 202 -14.21 5.83 -8.60
N ILE A 203 -14.68 5.30 -7.47
CA ILE A 203 -15.33 3.98 -7.44
C ILE A 203 -16.68 3.99 -8.15
N LEU A 204 -17.48 5.05 -8.00
CA LEU A 204 -18.75 5.21 -8.72
C LEU A 204 -18.53 5.26 -10.25
N GLU A 205 -17.52 6.01 -10.70
CA GLU A 205 -17.10 6.07 -12.11
C GLU A 205 -16.65 4.68 -12.61
N ALA A 206 -15.73 4.03 -11.90
CA ALA A 206 -15.23 2.69 -12.25
C ALA A 206 -16.34 1.63 -12.26
N ALA A 207 -17.31 1.72 -11.35
CA ALA A 207 -18.44 0.81 -11.32
C ALA A 207 -19.30 0.92 -12.59
N LYS A 208 -19.57 2.15 -13.03
CA LYS A 208 -20.30 2.41 -14.28
C LYS A 208 -19.53 1.89 -15.50
N GLU A 209 -18.23 2.18 -15.58
CA GLU A 209 -17.37 1.78 -16.71
C GLU A 209 -17.24 0.25 -16.84
N THR A 210 -17.24 -0.46 -15.72
CA THR A 210 -17.05 -1.92 -15.68
C THR A 210 -18.34 -2.73 -15.64
N GLY A 211 -19.52 -2.08 -15.64
CA GLY A 211 -20.81 -2.74 -15.45
C GLY A 211 -21.01 -3.34 -14.05
N SER A 212 -20.23 -2.89 -13.06
CA SER A 212 -20.32 -3.31 -11.67
C SER A 212 -21.49 -2.61 -10.95
N LYS A 213 -21.94 -3.19 -9.82
CA LYS A 213 -23.07 -2.65 -9.04
C LYS A 213 -22.61 -2.25 -7.65
N ILE A 214 -22.82 -0.99 -7.27
CA ILE A 214 -22.71 -0.56 -5.87
C ILE A 214 -23.94 -1.07 -5.11
N ILE A 215 -23.72 -1.90 -4.09
CA ILE A 215 -24.79 -2.47 -3.26
C ILE A 215 -24.78 -1.93 -1.82
N ILE A 216 -23.68 -1.29 -1.39
CA ILE A 216 -23.56 -0.55 -0.14
C ILE A 216 -22.73 0.69 -0.42
N ASP A 217 -23.22 1.85 0.01
CA ASP A 217 -22.58 3.15 -0.18
C ASP A 217 -22.67 4.00 1.09
N ASP A 218 -21.85 3.65 2.07
CA ASP A 218 -21.87 4.28 3.39
C ASP A 218 -20.73 5.28 3.55
N ILE A 219 -20.98 6.35 4.33
CA ILE A 219 -20.03 7.45 4.52
C ILE A 219 -19.23 7.33 5.83
N LEU A 220 -19.27 6.16 6.47
CA LEU A 220 -18.39 5.80 7.58
C LEU A 220 -18.28 4.27 7.62
N ASN A 221 -17.09 3.76 7.93
CA ASN A 221 -16.95 2.35 8.29
C ASN A 221 -17.29 2.16 9.77
N ASN A 222 -18.49 1.65 10.05
CA ASN A 222 -18.96 1.32 11.38
C ASN A 222 -19.53 -0.09 11.43
N ALA A 223 -19.94 -0.55 12.62
CA ALA A 223 -20.50 -1.89 12.78
C ALA A 223 -21.73 -2.14 11.89
N ALA A 224 -22.59 -1.14 11.69
CA ALA A 224 -23.76 -1.26 10.82
C ALA A 224 -23.37 -1.50 9.35
N THR A 225 -22.37 -0.79 8.85
CA THR A 225 -21.79 -1.02 7.52
C THR A 225 -21.31 -2.46 7.38
N LEU A 226 -20.57 -2.97 8.36
CA LEU A 226 -20.05 -4.33 8.35
C LEU A 226 -21.14 -5.41 8.48
N PHE A 227 -22.23 -5.14 9.19
CA PHE A 227 -23.41 -6.01 9.21
C PHE A 227 -24.09 -6.08 7.84
N LYS A 228 -24.26 -4.94 7.14
CA LYS A 228 -24.76 -4.94 5.75
C LYS A 228 -23.84 -5.75 4.83
N VAL A 229 -22.52 -5.60 4.96
CA VAL A 229 -21.53 -6.37 4.18
C VAL A 229 -21.74 -7.86 4.38
N LYS A 230 -21.85 -8.33 5.63
CA LYS A 230 -22.12 -9.75 5.94
C LYS A 230 -23.44 -10.24 5.33
N ALA A 231 -24.49 -9.44 5.42
CA ALA A 231 -25.82 -9.80 4.94
C ALA A 231 -25.89 -9.86 3.41
N LEU A 232 -25.32 -8.85 2.73
CA LEU A 232 -25.44 -8.67 1.29
C LEU A 232 -24.35 -9.38 0.49
N LYS A 233 -23.25 -9.80 1.14
CA LYS A 233 -22.14 -10.57 0.54
C LYS A 233 -21.61 -9.92 -0.75
N PRO A 234 -20.99 -8.73 -0.68
CA PRO A 234 -20.31 -8.13 -1.83
C PRO A 234 -19.13 -8.99 -2.28
N ASP A 235 -18.73 -8.82 -3.54
CA ASP A 235 -17.51 -9.41 -4.09
C ASP A 235 -16.26 -8.64 -3.62
N ILE A 236 -16.41 -7.34 -3.40
CA ILE A 236 -15.37 -6.44 -2.91
C ILE A 236 -15.90 -5.45 -1.88
N LEU A 237 -15.14 -5.26 -0.79
CA LEU A 237 -15.31 -4.15 0.15
C LEU A 237 -14.19 -3.14 -0.06
N VAL A 238 -14.57 -1.90 -0.35
CA VAL A 238 -13.66 -0.78 -0.51
C VAL A 238 -13.79 0.15 0.70
N VAL A 239 -12.68 0.44 1.38
CA VAL A 239 -12.68 1.35 2.54
C VAL A 239 -11.67 2.47 2.34
N SER A 240 -12.12 3.71 2.43
CA SER A 240 -11.22 4.87 2.39
C SER A 240 -11.32 5.70 3.65
N GLY A 241 -10.16 6.09 4.13
CA GLY A 241 -9.96 6.94 5.28
C GLY A 241 -8.46 7.12 5.51
N HIS A 242 -8.10 7.94 6.48
CA HIS A 242 -6.69 8.18 6.78
C HIS A 242 -6.14 7.13 7.76
N THR A 243 -4.93 7.37 8.29
CA THR A 243 -4.21 6.46 9.18
C THR A 243 -5.08 5.85 10.30
N LYS A 244 -5.88 6.66 11.00
CA LYS A 244 -6.77 6.17 12.08
C LYS A 244 -7.92 5.33 11.53
N GLY A 245 -8.59 5.80 10.47
CA GLY A 245 -9.68 5.06 9.82
C GLY A 245 -9.26 3.70 9.30
N ALA A 246 -8.08 3.60 8.67
CA ALA A 246 -7.54 2.33 8.18
C ALA A 246 -7.30 1.31 9.31
N LEU A 247 -6.72 1.74 10.44
CA LEU A 247 -6.51 0.87 11.61
C LEU A 247 -7.84 0.43 12.23
N THR A 248 -8.77 1.37 12.41
CA THR A 248 -10.10 1.06 12.96
C THR A 248 -10.85 0.07 12.07
N ALA A 249 -10.77 0.24 10.75
CA ALA A 249 -11.46 -0.64 9.82
C ALA A 249 -10.95 -2.08 9.88
N ILE A 250 -9.63 -2.30 9.86
CA ILE A 250 -9.08 -3.65 9.98
C ILE A 250 -9.40 -4.28 11.32
N ARG A 251 -9.27 -3.53 12.42
CA ARG A 251 -9.66 -4.01 13.75
C ARG A 251 -11.10 -4.51 13.76
N GLN A 252 -12.05 -3.71 13.26
CA GLN A 252 -13.47 -4.07 13.23
C GLN A 252 -13.78 -5.24 12.29
N ILE A 253 -13.18 -5.27 11.09
CA ILE A 253 -13.34 -6.38 10.13
C ILE A 253 -12.86 -7.69 10.76
N ALA A 254 -11.74 -7.66 11.48
CA ALA A 254 -11.18 -8.82 12.17
C ALA A 254 -12.01 -9.25 13.38
N GLU A 255 -12.33 -8.32 14.30
CA GLU A 255 -13.16 -8.59 15.49
C GLU A 255 -14.52 -9.17 15.10
N MET A 256 -15.12 -8.65 14.04
CA MET A 256 -16.41 -9.13 13.54
C MET A 256 -16.28 -10.34 12.60
N LYS A 257 -15.07 -10.79 12.22
CA LYS A 257 -14.85 -11.87 11.25
C LYS A 257 -15.66 -11.67 9.96
N VAL A 258 -15.55 -10.49 9.35
CA VAL A 258 -16.26 -10.15 8.11
C VAL A 258 -15.55 -10.81 6.93
N ASP A 259 -16.18 -11.83 6.35
CA ASP A 259 -15.71 -12.47 5.13
C ASP A 259 -16.06 -11.64 3.90
N VAL A 260 -15.05 -11.29 3.10
CA VAL A 260 -15.22 -10.65 1.79
C VAL A 260 -14.16 -11.17 0.81
N PRO A 261 -14.51 -11.51 -0.44
CA PRO A 261 -13.55 -12.08 -1.40
C PRO A 261 -12.39 -11.14 -1.76
N MET A 262 -12.59 -9.83 -1.62
CA MET A 262 -11.57 -8.81 -1.79
C MET A 262 -11.80 -7.63 -0.83
N LEU A 263 -10.75 -7.19 -0.15
CA LEU A 263 -10.75 -6.00 0.71
C LEU A 263 -9.69 -5.03 0.18
N ALA A 264 -10.10 -3.83 -0.23
CA ALA A 264 -9.20 -2.82 -0.78
C ALA A 264 -9.30 -1.50 0.01
N MET A 265 -8.16 -0.92 0.38
CA MET A 265 -8.10 0.20 1.32
C MET A 265 -7.05 1.27 0.98
N THR A 266 -7.23 2.48 1.49
CA THR A 266 -6.21 3.55 1.46
C THR A 266 -5.35 3.58 2.73
N HIS A 267 -4.19 4.26 2.67
CA HIS A 267 -3.36 4.64 3.82
C HIS A 267 -2.79 3.48 4.68
N CYS A 268 -2.71 2.26 4.16
CA CYS A 268 -2.22 1.11 4.93
C CYS A 268 -0.73 1.19 5.29
N ASP A 269 0.12 1.72 4.42
CA ASP A 269 1.56 1.86 4.67
C ASP A 269 1.83 2.95 5.70
N ALA A 270 1.19 4.10 5.51
CA ALA A 270 1.24 5.24 6.39
C ALA A 270 0.71 4.89 7.77
N SER A 271 -0.25 3.96 7.89
CA SER A 271 -0.76 3.40 9.14
C SER A 271 0.08 2.26 9.72
N LYS A 272 1.07 1.75 8.98
CA LYS A 272 1.90 0.59 9.33
C LYS A 272 1.02 -0.64 9.61
N LEU A 273 0.00 -0.83 8.78
CA LEU A 273 -1.08 -1.81 8.97
C LEU A 273 -0.56 -3.22 9.28
N SER A 274 0.37 -3.72 8.47
CA SER A 274 0.97 -5.05 8.66
C SER A 274 1.67 -5.20 10.01
N LYS A 275 2.30 -4.14 10.53
CA LYS A 275 2.96 -4.12 11.83
C LYS A 275 1.96 -3.97 12.98
N GLN A 276 0.92 -3.17 12.81
CA GLN A 276 -0.05 -2.85 13.86
C GLN A 276 -1.09 -3.97 14.05
N HIS A 277 -1.46 -4.66 12.97
CA HIS A 277 -2.51 -5.68 12.99
C HIS A 277 -2.02 -7.09 12.62
N GLY A 278 -0.78 -7.25 12.14
CA GLY A 278 -0.23 -8.57 11.84
C GLY A 278 -1.16 -9.39 10.94
N LYS A 279 -1.42 -10.65 11.35
CA LYS A 279 -2.32 -11.58 10.66
C LYS A 279 -3.75 -11.02 10.47
N ASN A 280 -4.24 -10.15 11.35
CA ASN A 280 -5.57 -9.54 11.18
C ASN A 280 -5.66 -8.63 9.95
N SER A 281 -4.52 -8.13 9.46
CA SER A 281 -4.46 -7.35 8.21
C SER A 281 -4.12 -8.19 6.99
N GLU A 282 -3.82 -9.48 7.13
CA GLU A 282 -3.41 -10.34 6.03
C GLU A 282 -4.45 -10.33 4.90
N TYR A 283 -3.96 -10.36 3.66
CA TYR A 283 -4.72 -10.31 2.41
C TYR A 283 -5.35 -8.97 2.04
N THR A 284 -5.30 -7.97 2.92
CA THR A 284 -5.78 -6.62 2.62
C THR A 284 -5.00 -6.04 1.44
N LEU A 285 -5.72 -5.58 0.41
CA LEU A 285 -5.16 -4.79 -0.67
C LEU A 285 -5.13 -3.33 -0.28
N CYS A 286 -4.01 -2.70 -0.59
CA CYS A 286 -3.73 -1.35 -0.14
C CYS A 286 -3.20 -0.53 -1.31
N ALA A 287 -3.95 0.51 -1.63
CA ALA A 287 -3.55 1.51 -2.60
C ALA A 287 -2.36 2.30 -2.09
N SER A 288 -1.33 2.40 -2.92
CA SER A 288 -0.15 3.20 -2.64
C SER A 288 0.25 4.02 -3.85
N GLN A 289 0.74 5.24 -3.58
CA GLN A 289 1.41 6.04 -4.59
C GLN A 289 2.82 5.50 -4.89
N TRP A 290 3.40 4.73 -3.97
CA TRP A 290 4.78 4.26 -4.11
C TRP A 290 5.06 2.99 -3.31
N HIS A 291 6.02 2.21 -3.79
CA HIS A 291 6.64 1.14 -3.04
C HIS A 291 8.10 1.03 -3.48
N LYS A 292 9.01 0.70 -2.55
CA LYS A 292 10.45 0.62 -2.82
C LYS A 292 10.87 -0.37 -3.91
N SER A 293 10.03 -1.37 -4.19
CA SER A 293 10.27 -2.36 -5.24
C SER A 293 9.91 -1.88 -6.64
N LEU A 294 9.37 -0.66 -6.80
CA LEU A 294 9.12 -0.08 -8.11
C LEU A 294 10.46 0.20 -8.81
N THR A 295 10.49 -0.04 -10.12
CA THR A 295 11.74 -0.07 -10.90
C THR A 295 12.16 1.29 -11.46
N TYR A 296 11.54 2.38 -11.00
CA TYR A 296 11.87 3.72 -11.45
C TYR A 296 13.22 4.19 -10.91
N LYS A 297 13.90 5.05 -11.69
CA LYS A 297 15.25 5.51 -11.40
C LYS A 297 15.42 7.00 -11.65
N ASP A 298 16.37 7.61 -10.94
CA ASP A 298 16.89 8.96 -11.18
C ASP A 298 18.33 9.09 -10.69
N ASP A 299 18.94 10.26 -10.94
CA ASP A 299 20.34 10.50 -10.60
C ASP A 299 20.57 10.81 -9.11
N PHE A 300 19.52 11.14 -8.35
CA PHE A 300 19.64 11.59 -6.97
C PHE A 300 19.55 10.43 -5.98
N PHE A 301 18.52 9.60 -6.13
CA PHE A 301 18.22 8.49 -5.26
C PHE A 301 18.45 7.13 -5.93
N LYS A 302 18.79 7.09 -7.22
CA LYS A 302 19.06 5.87 -8.02
C LYS A 302 17.85 4.99 -8.25
N ASP A 303 17.22 4.50 -7.19
CA ASP A 303 16.01 3.67 -7.22
C ASP A 303 15.28 3.68 -5.87
N GLY A 304 14.12 3.02 -5.84
CA GLY A 304 13.28 2.97 -4.63
C GLY A 304 13.93 2.23 -3.45
N MET A 305 14.77 1.23 -3.70
CA MET A 305 15.46 0.47 -2.65
C MET A 305 16.58 1.29 -1.99
N THR A 306 17.30 2.05 -2.80
CA THR A 306 18.34 2.98 -2.35
C THR A 306 17.72 4.13 -1.54
N TYR A 307 16.57 4.66 -1.97
CA TYR A 307 15.80 5.62 -1.18
C TYR A 307 15.37 5.04 0.17
N ASP A 308 14.77 3.84 0.19
CA ASP A 308 14.35 3.15 1.42
C ASP A 308 15.51 2.95 2.41
N ALA A 309 16.67 2.53 1.92
CA ALA A 309 17.85 2.33 2.76
C ALA A 309 18.38 3.64 3.36
N HIS A 310 18.51 4.70 2.55
CA HIS A 310 18.98 5.99 3.04
C HIS A 310 17.99 6.63 4.02
N PHE A 311 16.70 6.64 3.67
CA PHE A 311 15.66 7.18 4.53
C PHE A 311 15.59 6.43 5.87
N THR A 312 15.67 5.09 5.85
CA THR A 312 15.64 4.28 7.07
C THR A 312 16.86 4.56 7.95
N LYS A 313 18.04 4.74 7.34
CA LYS A 313 19.27 5.10 8.07
C LYS A 313 19.13 6.47 8.76
N GLU A 314 18.52 7.43 8.09
CA GLU A 314 18.41 8.80 8.58
C GLU A 314 17.31 8.98 9.63
N PHE A 315 16.13 8.38 9.41
CA PHE A 315 14.95 8.62 10.25
C PHE A 315 14.57 7.43 11.15
N GLY A 316 15.22 6.27 11.02
CA GLY A 316 14.99 5.10 11.87
C GLY A 316 13.73 4.29 11.54
N TYR A 317 13.06 4.54 10.42
CA TYR A 317 11.91 3.76 9.95
C TYR A 317 11.83 3.74 8.42
N ALA A 318 11.20 2.69 7.86
CA ALA A 318 10.98 2.61 6.41
C ALA A 318 10.03 3.71 5.91
N PRO A 319 10.36 4.41 4.80
CA PRO A 319 9.54 5.50 4.29
C PRO A 319 8.16 5.03 3.84
N PRO A 320 7.07 5.69 4.27
CA PRO A 320 5.79 5.56 3.62
C PRO A 320 5.75 6.39 2.33
N TYR A 321 4.74 6.20 1.49
CA TYR A 321 4.66 6.91 0.21
C TYR A 321 4.68 8.43 0.37
N GLN A 322 4.17 9.00 1.49
CA GLN A 322 4.17 10.45 1.74
C GLN A 322 5.57 11.05 1.74
N SER A 323 6.56 10.33 2.26
CA SER A 323 7.94 10.78 2.28
C SER A 323 8.56 10.72 0.88
N ALA A 324 8.33 9.62 0.15
CA ALA A 324 8.87 9.45 -1.19
C ALA A 324 8.30 10.50 -2.18
N GLU A 325 7.00 10.79 -2.12
CA GLU A 325 6.38 11.81 -2.97
C GLU A 325 6.80 13.22 -2.58
N SER A 326 6.96 13.50 -1.27
CA SER A 326 7.54 14.76 -0.81
C SER A 326 8.95 14.98 -1.34
N SER A 327 9.79 13.94 -1.34
CA SER A 327 11.14 14.04 -1.93
C SER A 327 11.07 14.32 -3.43
N ALA A 328 10.15 13.67 -4.16
CA ALA A 328 9.97 13.89 -5.59
C ALA A 328 9.52 15.34 -5.92
N ALA A 329 8.74 15.99 -5.06
CA ALA A 329 8.34 17.39 -5.26
C ALA A 329 9.55 18.36 -5.30
N LEU A 330 10.59 18.10 -4.51
CA LEU A 330 11.82 18.90 -4.53
C LEU A 330 12.66 18.63 -5.78
N LEU A 331 12.66 17.39 -6.29
CA LEU A 331 13.30 17.06 -7.57
C LEU A 331 12.64 17.81 -8.73
N VAL A 332 11.30 17.91 -8.72
CA VAL A 332 10.54 18.70 -9.70
C VAL A 332 10.86 20.19 -9.60
N PHE A 333 10.93 20.75 -8.38
CA PHE A 333 11.33 22.14 -8.23
C PHE A 333 12.74 22.40 -8.72
N LYS A 334 13.71 21.53 -8.36
CA LYS A 334 15.08 21.63 -8.84
C LYS A 334 15.13 21.68 -10.37
N ASP A 335 14.52 20.69 -11.03
CA ASP A 335 14.47 20.62 -12.48
C ASP A 335 13.83 21.88 -13.09
N ALA A 336 12.72 22.37 -12.52
CA ALA A 336 12.05 23.56 -13.00
C ALA A 336 12.89 24.84 -12.83
N PHE A 337 13.60 25.02 -11.73
CA PHE A 337 14.51 26.15 -11.54
C PHE A 337 15.65 26.13 -12.56
N GLU A 338 16.24 24.97 -12.80
CA GLU A 338 17.36 24.81 -13.74
C GLU A 338 16.91 25.05 -15.18
N ARG A 339 15.75 24.52 -15.59
CA ARG A 339 15.18 24.78 -16.92
C ARG A 339 14.73 26.22 -17.11
N ALA A 340 14.10 26.82 -16.10
CA ALA A 340 13.70 28.23 -16.14
C ALA A 340 14.93 29.16 -16.18
N ASN A 341 16.07 28.68 -15.65
CA ASN A 341 17.31 29.43 -15.47
C ASN A 341 17.05 30.83 -14.87
N SER A 342 16.11 30.90 -13.93
CA SER A 342 15.59 32.14 -13.36
C SER A 342 14.87 31.88 -12.04
N PHE A 343 14.81 32.91 -11.21
CA PHE A 343 13.96 32.95 -10.00
C PHE A 343 12.65 33.69 -10.24
N ASP A 344 12.36 34.13 -11.46
CA ASP A 344 11.07 34.74 -11.77
C ASP A 344 9.94 33.71 -11.60
N GLN A 345 8.96 34.02 -10.75
CA GLN A 345 7.88 33.11 -10.39
C GLN A 345 7.12 32.60 -11.61
N LYS A 346 6.86 33.47 -12.59
CA LYS A 346 6.14 33.10 -13.81
C LYS A 346 6.98 32.15 -14.66
N LYS A 347 8.29 32.41 -14.83
CA LYS A 347 9.19 31.51 -15.58
C LYS A 347 9.31 30.14 -14.93
N VAL A 348 9.46 30.08 -13.60
CA VAL A 348 9.52 28.82 -12.87
C VAL A 348 8.19 28.08 -12.95
N ARG A 349 7.05 28.79 -12.86
CA ARG A 349 5.72 28.23 -13.09
C ARG A 349 5.57 27.64 -14.49
N ASP A 350 5.99 28.38 -15.51
CA ASP A 350 5.94 27.93 -16.90
C ASP A 350 6.80 26.65 -17.07
N ALA A 351 8.02 26.64 -16.49
CA ALA A 351 8.86 25.44 -16.46
C ALA A 351 8.21 24.28 -15.69
N LEU A 352 7.55 24.54 -14.57
CA LEU A 352 6.78 23.52 -13.85
C LEU A 352 5.68 22.95 -14.75
N ALA A 353 4.90 23.78 -15.43
CA ALA A 353 3.83 23.31 -16.32
C ALA A 353 4.34 22.39 -17.44
N ASP A 354 5.56 22.63 -17.93
CA ASP A 354 6.20 21.82 -18.97
C ASP A 354 6.90 20.55 -18.44
N THR A 355 6.79 20.24 -17.14
CA THR A 355 7.46 19.08 -16.53
C THR A 355 7.03 17.77 -17.19
N ASN A 356 8.02 17.02 -17.64
CA ASN A 356 7.91 15.65 -18.13
C ASN A 356 9.21 14.90 -17.83
N MET A 357 9.26 14.23 -16.67
CA MET A 357 10.48 13.60 -16.14
C MET A 357 10.19 12.28 -15.45
N GLN A 358 11.23 11.49 -15.20
CA GLN A 358 11.18 10.32 -14.31
C GLN A 358 11.95 10.61 -13.03
N THR A 359 11.42 10.16 -11.91
CA THR A 359 12.08 10.13 -10.60
C THR A 359 12.10 8.69 -10.06
N PHE A 360 12.86 8.40 -9.00
CA PHE A 360 12.81 7.13 -8.25
C PHE A 360 11.39 6.81 -7.74
N TYR A 361 10.57 7.84 -7.54
CA TYR A 361 9.18 7.73 -7.12
C TYR A 361 8.24 7.32 -8.28
N GLY A 362 8.56 7.72 -9.50
CA GLY A 362 7.77 7.45 -10.70
C GLY A 362 7.88 8.55 -11.76
N ASN A 363 7.13 8.35 -12.84
CA ASN A 363 6.99 9.34 -13.91
C ASN A 363 6.13 10.52 -13.45
N ILE A 364 6.56 11.72 -13.82
CA ILE A 364 5.89 12.98 -13.52
C ILE A 364 5.72 13.75 -14.83
N LYS A 365 4.46 13.88 -15.24
CA LYS A 365 4.06 14.74 -16.35
C LYS A 365 2.82 15.50 -15.94
N PHE A 366 2.87 16.83 -15.94
CA PHE A 366 1.70 17.61 -15.55
C PHE A 366 0.75 17.82 -16.72
N GLY A 367 -0.54 17.67 -16.44
CA GLY A 367 -1.62 18.09 -17.32
C GLY A 367 -1.93 19.58 -17.15
N SER A 368 -2.89 20.08 -17.93
CA SER A 368 -3.28 21.49 -17.95
C SER A 368 -3.88 22.01 -16.62
N GLY A 369 -4.29 21.11 -15.71
CA GLY A 369 -4.76 21.43 -14.37
C GLY A 369 -3.69 21.25 -13.29
N GLY A 370 -2.45 20.95 -13.67
CA GLY A 370 -1.33 20.70 -12.74
C GLY A 370 -1.30 19.31 -12.10
N GLN A 371 -2.21 18.41 -12.48
CA GLN A 371 -2.22 17.02 -12.03
C GLN A 371 -1.15 16.18 -12.75
N ASN A 372 -0.53 15.23 -12.04
CA ASN A 372 0.29 14.23 -12.71
C ASN A 372 -0.57 13.25 -13.52
N ILE A 373 -0.36 13.22 -14.83
CA ILE A 373 -1.07 12.34 -15.78
C ILE A 373 -0.27 11.10 -16.17
N ALA A 374 1.00 11.00 -15.77
CA ALA A 374 1.88 9.88 -16.11
C ALA A 374 2.02 8.83 -15.00
N LYS A 375 1.59 9.16 -13.78
CA LYS A 375 1.71 8.26 -12.63
C LYS A 375 0.44 7.41 -12.44
N SER A 376 0.67 6.14 -12.17
CA SER A 376 -0.37 5.17 -11.82
C SER A 376 -0.27 4.77 -10.35
N MET A 377 -1.39 4.34 -9.79
CA MET A 377 -1.45 3.73 -8.46
C MET A 377 -0.99 2.28 -8.49
N VAL A 378 -0.45 1.80 -7.38
CA VAL A 378 -0.16 0.37 -7.17
C VAL A 378 -1.00 -0.20 -6.03
N LEU A 379 -1.23 -1.50 -6.07
CA LEU A 379 -1.80 -2.26 -4.96
C LEU A 379 -0.72 -3.15 -4.38
N PHE A 380 -0.50 -3.04 -3.08
CA PHE A 380 0.17 -4.08 -2.32
C PHE A 380 -0.84 -4.92 -1.56
N GLN A 381 -0.58 -6.21 -1.45
CA GLN A 381 -1.30 -7.10 -0.54
C GLN A 381 -0.45 -7.31 0.71
N VAL A 382 -1.07 -7.21 1.89
CA VAL A 382 -0.41 -7.65 3.12
C VAL A 382 -0.27 -9.17 3.09
N ARG A 383 0.95 -9.66 3.22
CA ARG A 383 1.28 -11.09 3.25
C ARG A 383 2.02 -11.43 4.52
N CYS A 384 1.62 -12.50 5.20
CA CYS A 384 2.28 -12.95 6.42
C CYS A 384 2.99 -14.28 6.21
N ASN A 385 4.16 -14.42 6.82
CA ASN A 385 4.85 -15.68 7.00
C ASN A 385 5.18 -15.84 8.49
N GLY A 386 4.50 -16.76 9.16
CA GLY A 386 4.50 -16.83 10.62
C GLY A 386 3.97 -15.55 11.25
N THR A 387 4.80 -14.88 12.06
CA THR A 387 4.47 -13.61 12.73
C THR A 387 4.88 -12.38 11.94
N LYS A 388 5.67 -12.54 10.86
CA LYS A 388 6.16 -11.43 10.05
C LYS A 388 5.18 -11.14 8.91
N CYS A 389 4.65 -9.91 8.87
CA CYS A 389 3.77 -9.45 7.81
C CYS A 389 4.39 -8.28 7.04
N GLU A 390 4.34 -8.35 5.72
CA GLU A 390 4.93 -7.36 4.82
C GLU A 390 4.03 -7.03 3.63
N ASN A 391 4.30 -5.90 3.01
CA ASN A 391 3.56 -5.43 1.84
C ASN A 391 4.22 -5.99 0.58
N LYS A 392 3.44 -6.69 -0.25
CA LYS A 392 3.90 -7.24 -1.53
C LYS A 392 3.14 -6.60 -2.66
N VAL A 393 3.84 -6.05 -3.66
CA VAL A 393 3.17 -5.41 -4.80
C VAL A 393 2.55 -6.50 -5.67
N VAL A 394 1.24 -6.43 -5.86
CA VAL A 394 0.47 -7.46 -6.59
C VAL A 394 -0.25 -6.89 -7.82
N ALA A 395 -0.39 -5.56 -7.91
CA ALA A 395 -0.94 -4.90 -9.08
C ALA A 395 -0.37 -3.48 -9.27
N PRO A 396 -0.31 -2.97 -10.51
CA PRO A 396 -0.58 -3.66 -11.78
C PRO A 396 0.42 -4.81 -12.03
N LEU A 397 0.00 -5.85 -12.77
CA LEU A 397 0.78 -7.09 -12.94
C LEU A 397 2.20 -6.86 -13.46
N GLN A 398 2.40 -5.85 -14.30
CA GLN A 398 3.71 -5.49 -14.84
C GLN A 398 4.74 -5.07 -13.77
N TRP A 399 4.29 -4.66 -12.59
CA TRP A 399 5.13 -4.31 -11.44
C TRP A 399 4.89 -5.23 -10.24
N ALA A 400 4.11 -6.29 -10.41
CA ALA A 400 3.84 -7.24 -9.35
C ALA A 400 5.10 -8.05 -9.05
N ASN A 401 5.48 -8.10 -7.78
CA ASN A 401 6.57 -8.94 -7.28
C ASN A 401 6.06 -10.13 -6.45
N ASP A 402 4.74 -10.30 -6.35
CA ASP A 402 4.07 -11.45 -5.75
C ASP A 402 2.73 -11.70 -6.44
N LYS A 403 2.19 -12.90 -6.28
CA LYS A 403 0.85 -13.25 -6.77
C LYS A 403 -0.20 -12.73 -5.79
N LEU A 404 -1.25 -12.14 -6.36
CA LEU A 404 -2.46 -11.79 -5.61
C LEU A 404 -3.15 -13.06 -5.10
N ILE A 405 -3.42 -13.14 -3.80
CA ILE A 405 -4.32 -14.15 -3.23
C ILE A 405 -5.75 -13.64 -3.33
N HIS A 406 -6.56 -14.32 -4.14
CA HIS A 406 -7.99 -14.07 -4.33
C HIS A 406 -8.72 -15.38 -4.70
N PRO A 407 -9.91 -15.67 -4.14
CA PRO A 407 -10.57 -14.90 -3.08
C PRO A 407 -9.78 -14.94 -1.78
N ILE A 408 -9.97 -13.93 -0.93
CA ILE A 408 -9.39 -13.95 0.41
C ILE A 408 -9.95 -15.17 1.18
N PRO A 409 -9.11 -15.99 1.86
CA PRO A 409 -9.59 -17.07 2.71
C PRO A 409 -10.58 -16.55 3.77
N LYS A 410 -11.59 -17.35 4.10
CA LYS A 410 -12.54 -16.98 5.15
C LYS A 410 -11.83 -16.90 6.50
N TRP A 411 -12.30 -16.07 7.40
CA TRP A 411 -11.75 -15.97 8.77
C TRP A 411 -11.70 -17.33 9.48
N SER A 412 -12.71 -18.18 9.27
CA SER A 412 -12.74 -19.57 9.78
C SER A 412 -11.59 -20.45 9.28
N ASP A 413 -10.92 -20.04 8.21
CA ASP A 413 -9.85 -20.76 7.54
C ASP A 413 -8.49 -20.07 7.73
N ARG A 414 -8.46 -18.79 8.15
CA ARG A 414 -7.23 -18.02 8.45
C ARG A 414 -6.59 -18.41 9.78
N ASP A 415 -7.42 -18.64 10.79
CA ASP A 415 -6.99 -19.13 12.12
C ASP A 415 -6.75 -20.64 12.13
N ARG A 416 -7.02 -21.32 11.01
CA ARG A 416 -6.44 -22.63 10.75
C ARG A 416 -4.99 -22.42 10.36
N GLU A 417 -4.20 -21.95 11.32
CA GLU A 417 -2.97 -22.67 11.57
C GLU A 417 -3.36 -24.14 11.52
N LYS A 418 -2.90 -24.82 10.48
CA LYS A 418 -2.42 -26.20 10.58
C LYS A 418 -2.01 -26.38 12.03
N LYS A 419 -2.91 -26.91 12.88
CA LYS A 419 -2.70 -26.94 14.33
C LYS A 419 -1.46 -27.79 14.49
N ASP A 420 -0.34 -27.15 14.74
CA ASP A 420 0.93 -27.77 14.99
C ASP A 420 0.79 -28.41 16.37
N ILE A 421 0.44 -29.68 16.35
CA ILE A 421 0.22 -30.48 17.54
C ILE A 421 1.46 -31.35 17.71
N SER A 422 2.23 -31.12 18.77
CA SER A 422 3.25 -32.07 19.20
C SER A 422 2.54 -33.30 19.77
N VAL A 423 2.75 -34.45 19.13
CA VAL A 423 2.17 -35.73 19.56
C VAL A 423 3.28 -36.56 20.21
N THR A 424 3.04 -37.08 21.41
CA THR A 424 3.99 -37.93 22.13
C THR A 424 3.47 -39.37 22.22
N GLN A 425 4.30 -40.30 22.70
CA GLN A 425 3.93 -41.72 22.89
C GLN A 425 3.36 -42.38 21.62
N ILE A 426 4.00 -42.13 20.47
CA ILE A 426 3.47 -42.57 19.18
C ILE A 426 3.62 -44.09 19.01
N LYS A 427 2.51 -44.74 18.64
CA LYS A 427 2.44 -46.14 18.24
C LYS A 427 1.92 -46.26 16.81
N VAL A 428 2.72 -46.87 15.94
CA VAL A 428 2.33 -47.12 14.54
C VAL A 428 1.36 -48.31 14.47
N ILE A 429 0.19 -48.08 13.88
CA ILE A 429 -0.89 -49.09 13.76
C ILE A 429 -0.74 -49.87 12.45
N ASP A 430 -0.64 -49.16 11.34
CA ASP A 430 -0.48 -49.68 9.97
C ASP A 430 0.41 -48.71 9.15
N GLY A 431 0.45 -48.85 7.82
CA GLY A 431 1.34 -48.07 6.95
C GLY A 431 1.08 -46.56 6.91
N ASP A 432 -0.08 -46.10 7.35
CA ASP A 432 -0.51 -44.69 7.26
C ASP A 432 -1.44 -44.27 8.42
N THR A 433 -1.51 -45.06 9.48
CA THR A 433 -2.26 -44.75 10.70
C THR A 433 -1.37 -44.93 11.93
N ILE A 434 -1.40 -43.92 12.80
CA ILE A 434 -0.72 -43.94 14.11
C ILE A 434 -1.72 -43.65 15.23
N ARG A 435 -1.34 -44.00 16.45
CA ARG A 435 -1.90 -43.45 17.68
C ARG A 435 -0.83 -42.70 18.43
N GLY A 436 -1.22 -41.68 19.19
CA GLY A 436 -0.33 -41.02 20.13
C GLY A 436 -1.14 -40.28 21.18
N THR A 437 -0.46 -39.48 21.98
CA THR A 437 -1.05 -38.72 23.08
C THR A 437 -0.92 -37.23 22.78
N TYR A 438 -2.01 -36.48 22.96
CA TYR A 438 -2.06 -35.03 22.88
C TYR A 438 -2.81 -34.47 24.08
N GLN A 439 -2.18 -33.59 24.86
CA GLN A 439 -2.77 -33.00 26.08
C GLN A 439 -3.31 -34.04 27.08
N GLY A 440 -2.68 -35.21 27.16
CA GLY A 440 -3.11 -36.30 28.05
C GLY A 440 -4.18 -37.23 27.47
N GLU A 441 -4.71 -36.94 26.28
CA GLU A 441 -5.75 -37.73 25.61
C GLU A 441 -5.18 -38.54 24.44
N GLU A 442 -5.70 -39.76 24.24
CA GLU A 442 -5.33 -40.59 23.08
C GLU A 442 -5.93 -40.01 21.79
N ILE A 443 -5.08 -39.80 20.78
CA ILE A 443 -5.49 -39.37 19.45
C ILE A 443 -5.11 -40.42 18.40
N LYS A 444 -6.06 -40.76 17.53
CA LYS A 444 -5.83 -41.62 16.36
C LYS A 444 -5.66 -40.75 15.11
N ILE A 445 -4.51 -40.89 14.44
CA ILE A 445 -4.12 -40.05 13.31
C ILE A 445 -4.04 -40.89 12.04
N ARG A 446 -4.64 -40.40 10.95
CA ARG A 446 -4.52 -40.92 9.58
C ARG A 446 -3.68 -39.96 8.75
N LEU A 447 -2.69 -40.47 8.04
CA LEU A 447 -1.87 -39.64 7.15
C LEU A 447 -2.68 -39.15 5.95
N ALA A 448 -2.64 -37.85 5.71
CA ALA A 448 -3.35 -37.18 4.64
C ALA A 448 -2.72 -37.47 3.28
N LYS A 449 -3.59 -37.58 2.26
CA LYS A 449 -3.27 -37.63 0.82
C LYS A 449 -2.47 -38.84 0.33
N ILE A 450 -2.22 -39.79 1.22
CA ILE A 450 -1.54 -41.04 0.90
C ILE A 450 -2.43 -42.23 1.26
N ASP A 451 -2.22 -43.36 0.59
CA ASP A 451 -2.86 -44.64 0.91
C ASP A 451 -1.78 -45.72 0.85
N CYS A 452 -1.46 -46.31 2.01
CA CYS A 452 -0.49 -47.41 2.09
C CYS A 452 -1.17 -48.76 1.85
N PRO A 453 -0.43 -49.79 1.37
CA PRO A 453 -0.96 -51.14 1.26
C PRO A 453 -1.54 -51.64 2.59
N GLU A 454 -2.70 -52.30 2.53
CA GLU A 454 -3.36 -52.87 3.71
C GLU A 454 -2.46 -53.95 4.36
N MET A 455 -2.63 -54.24 5.65
CA MET A 455 -1.73 -55.17 6.36
C MET A 455 -1.67 -56.58 5.77
N ASN A 456 -2.74 -57.03 5.10
CA ASN A 456 -2.84 -58.32 4.40
C ASN A 456 -2.51 -58.22 2.90
N GLN A 457 -2.17 -57.03 2.41
CA GLN A 457 -1.74 -56.79 1.03
C GLN A 457 -0.21 -56.94 0.92
N PRO A 458 0.33 -57.37 -0.23
CA PRO A 458 1.76 -57.25 -0.50
C PRO A 458 2.29 -55.86 -0.15
N TYR A 459 3.44 -55.81 0.52
CA TYR A 459 4.07 -54.59 1.06
C TYR A 459 3.38 -53.90 2.24
N GLY A 460 2.25 -54.40 2.76
CA GLY A 460 1.58 -53.81 3.93
C GLY A 460 2.45 -53.80 5.20
N VAL A 461 3.06 -54.94 5.50
CA VAL A 461 4.02 -55.06 6.62
C VAL A 461 5.25 -54.17 6.41
N ALA A 462 5.73 -54.07 5.16
CA ALA A 462 6.90 -53.26 4.83
C ALA A 462 6.61 -51.76 4.95
N ALA A 463 5.44 -51.30 4.51
CA ALA A 463 4.98 -49.92 4.66
C ALA A 463 4.84 -49.53 6.13
N LYS A 464 4.27 -50.40 6.96
CA LYS A 464 4.24 -50.21 8.43
C LYS A 464 5.64 -50.09 9.02
N LYS A 465 6.58 -50.95 8.60
CA LYS A 465 7.97 -50.91 9.07
C LYS A 465 8.68 -49.62 8.63
N CYS A 466 8.41 -49.12 7.43
CA CYS A 466 8.94 -47.85 6.93
C CYS A 466 8.42 -46.68 7.79
N LEU A 467 7.10 -46.58 7.98
CA LEU A 467 6.52 -45.54 8.84
C LEU A 467 7.07 -45.59 10.26
N LYS A 468 7.23 -46.81 10.82
CA LYS A 468 7.87 -47.04 12.12
C LYS A 468 9.29 -46.47 12.16
N GLY A 469 10.12 -46.73 11.15
CA GLY A 469 11.49 -46.21 11.07
C GLY A 469 11.58 -44.69 10.88
N LEU A 470 10.55 -44.06 10.28
CA LEU A 470 10.48 -42.60 10.12
C LEU A 470 10.03 -41.88 11.41
N ILE A 471 9.46 -42.61 12.38
CA ILE A 471 8.82 -42.06 13.58
C ILE A 471 9.53 -42.47 14.88
N GLU A 472 9.96 -43.71 15.02
CA GLU A 472 10.56 -44.20 16.26
C GLU A 472 11.96 -43.62 16.49
N GLN A 473 12.31 -43.40 17.76
CA GLN A 473 13.57 -42.79 18.20
C GLN A 473 13.77 -41.35 17.73
N LYS A 474 12.68 -40.65 17.37
CA LYS A 474 12.68 -39.23 17.06
C LYS A 474 12.25 -38.42 18.27
N ASP A 475 12.99 -37.36 18.58
CA ASP A 475 12.77 -36.53 19.78
C ASP A 475 11.41 -35.84 19.78
N GLU A 476 10.90 -35.47 18.59
CA GLU A 476 9.59 -34.86 18.41
C GLU A 476 9.01 -35.15 17.02
N ILE A 477 7.72 -35.49 16.98
CA ILE A 477 6.92 -35.60 15.76
C ILE A 477 5.81 -34.54 15.80
N LYS A 478 5.84 -33.67 14.81
CA LYS A 478 4.88 -32.59 14.63
C LYS A 478 3.72 -33.07 13.78
N PHE A 479 2.51 -33.03 14.31
CA PHE A 479 1.27 -33.33 13.59
C PHE A 479 0.58 -32.05 13.14
N ILE A 480 0.31 -31.96 11.85
CA ILE A 480 -0.47 -30.89 11.24
C ILE A 480 -1.87 -31.41 10.92
N TYR A 481 -2.85 -31.02 11.74
CA TYR A 481 -4.24 -31.42 11.57
C TYR A 481 -4.89 -30.80 10.32
N GLU A 482 -5.61 -31.60 9.53
CA GLU A 482 -6.42 -31.17 8.38
C GLU A 482 -7.92 -31.21 8.69
N LYS A 483 -8.45 -32.37 9.13
CA LYS A 483 -9.88 -32.59 9.44
C LYS A 483 -10.09 -33.91 10.17
N LYS A 484 -11.30 -34.18 10.67
CA LYS A 484 -11.73 -35.54 11.04
C LYS A 484 -12.26 -36.29 9.83
N ASP A 485 -11.92 -37.58 9.71
CA ASP A 485 -12.51 -38.46 8.71
C ASP A 485 -13.85 -39.05 9.17
N ARG A 486 -14.54 -39.77 8.28
CA ARG A 486 -15.84 -40.41 8.57
C ARG A 486 -15.79 -41.46 9.68
N TYR A 487 -14.61 -41.90 10.07
CA TYR A 487 -14.37 -42.90 11.11
C TYR A 487 -13.90 -42.25 12.43
N GLY A 488 -13.96 -40.92 12.53
CA GLY A 488 -13.56 -40.17 13.71
C GLY A 488 -12.05 -39.99 13.89
N ARG A 489 -11.22 -40.41 12.92
CA ARG A 489 -9.76 -40.25 12.97
C ARG A 489 -9.36 -38.85 12.57
N SER A 490 -8.31 -38.33 13.19
CA SER A 490 -7.69 -37.05 12.82
C SER A 490 -6.83 -37.22 11.57
N LEU A 491 -7.25 -36.67 10.44
CA LEU A 491 -6.51 -36.67 9.18
C LEU A 491 -5.49 -35.52 9.19
N GLY A 492 -4.25 -35.77 8.78
CA GLY A 492 -3.25 -34.71 8.68
C GLY A 492 -1.85 -35.17 8.28
N TRP A 493 -0.85 -34.31 8.49
CA TRP A 493 0.52 -34.49 8.03
C TRP A 493 1.47 -34.65 9.20
N LEU A 494 2.48 -35.52 9.08
CA LEU A 494 3.52 -35.65 10.10
C LEU A 494 4.84 -35.06 9.62
N TYR A 495 5.55 -34.43 10.54
CA TYR A 495 6.85 -33.82 10.31
C TYR A 495 7.85 -34.21 11.39
N HIS A 496 9.10 -34.36 11.00
CA HIS A 496 10.25 -34.47 11.89
C HIS A 496 11.40 -33.62 11.34
N ASN A 497 11.92 -32.64 12.08
CA ASN A 497 12.97 -31.71 11.64
C ASN A 497 12.74 -31.17 10.21
N ASP A 498 11.54 -30.61 9.99
CA ASP A 498 11.05 -30.07 8.70
C ASP A 498 10.85 -31.08 7.55
N ILE A 499 11.17 -32.36 7.75
CA ILE A 499 10.90 -33.43 6.78
C ILE A 499 9.45 -33.89 6.89
N ASN A 500 8.70 -33.83 5.79
CA ASN A 500 7.32 -34.33 5.72
C ASN A 500 7.31 -35.86 5.53
N ILE A 501 6.86 -36.59 6.57
CA ILE A 501 6.85 -38.06 6.59
C ILE A 501 5.89 -38.65 5.54
N ASN A 502 4.77 -37.97 5.26
CA ASN A 502 3.84 -38.41 4.21
C ASN A 502 4.51 -38.40 2.83
N TYR A 503 5.31 -37.38 2.56
CA TYR A 503 6.07 -37.26 1.30
C TYR A 503 7.17 -38.32 1.24
N GLU A 504 7.87 -38.57 2.36
CA GLU A 504 8.91 -39.60 2.44
C GLU A 504 8.35 -41.00 2.18
N LEU A 505 7.17 -41.34 2.68
CA LEU A 505 6.53 -42.63 2.39
C LEU A 505 6.26 -42.83 0.89
N ILE A 506 5.87 -41.78 0.17
CA ILE A 506 5.71 -41.85 -1.30
C ILE A 506 7.07 -41.96 -1.97
N ARG A 507 8.03 -41.11 -1.59
CA ARG A 507 9.38 -41.06 -2.17
C ARG A 507 10.11 -42.39 -2.04
N LEU A 508 9.95 -43.07 -0.90
CA LEU A 508 10.52 -44.39 -0.61
C LEU A 508 9.70 -45.55 -1.23
N GLY A 509 8.58 -45.26 -1.88
CA GLY A 509 7.75 -46.26 -2.56
C GLY A 509 6.89 -47.13 -1.63
N PHE A 510 6.51 -46.63 -0.45
CA PHE A 510 5.67 -47.38 0.50
C PHE A 510 4.23 -46.87 0.60
N ALA A 511 3.88 -45.84 -0.17
CA ALA A 511 2.52 -45.30 -0.24
C ALA A 511 2.13 -44.92 -1.68
N TRP A 512 0.84 -45.05 -1.97
CA TRP A 512 0.23 -44.48 -3.18
C TRP A 512 -0.22 -43.05 -2.92
N VAL A 513 -0.13 -42.20 -3.94
CA VAL A 513 -0.80 -40.90 -3.94
C VAL A 513 -2.30 -41.13 -4.02
N TYR A 514 -3.03 -40.68 -3.00
CA TYR A 514 -4.48 -40.92 -2.94
C TYR A 514 -5.24 -39.89 -3.77
N VAL A 515 -5.25 -40.09 -5.09
CA VAL A 515 -5.70 -39.14 -6.12
C VAL A 515 -7.07 -38.49 -5.82
N ARG A 516 -7.99 -39.23 -5.21
CA ARG A 516 -9.34 -38.73 -4.86
C ARG A 516 -9.36 -37.60 -3.83
N TYR A 517 -8.30 -37.47 -3.03
CA TYR A 517 -8.22 -36.52 -1.93
C TYR A 517 -7.12 -35.48 -2.09
N VAL A 518 -6.33 -35.54 -3.17
CA VAL A 518 -5.25 -34.61 -3.50
C VAL A 518 -5.84 -33.31 -4.04
N ASN A 519 -5.32 -32.17 -3.56
CA ASN A 519 -5.77 -30.84 -3.96
C ASN A 519 -4.77 -30.23 -4.97
N PRO A 520 -5.15 -29.22 -5.77
CA PRO A 520 -4.25 -28.61 -6.76
C PRO A 520 -2.89 -28.17 -6.19
N GLU A 521 -2.85 -27.70 -4.94
CA GLU A 521 -1.65 -27.20 -4.25
C GLU A 521 -0.56 -28.25 -4.02
N ASN A 522 -0.93 -29.52 -3.80
CA ASN A 522 0.03 -30.59 -3.48
C ASN A 522 0.13 -31.67 -4.57
N LYS A 523 -0.73 -31.60 -5.59
CA LYS A 523 -0.82 -32.59 -6.67
C LYS A 523 0.49 -32.78 -7.42
N GLU A 524 1.14 -31.68 -7.79
CA GLU A 524 2.37 -31.73 -8.58
C GLU A 524 3.51 -32.41 -7.80
N SER A 525 3.76 -31.99 -6.56
CA SER A 525 4.85 -32.51 -5.73
C SER A 525 4.67 -33.98 -5.37
N LEU A 526 3.45 -34.39 -4.98
CA LEU A 526 3.15 -35.78 -4.64
C LEU A 526 3.30 -36.71 -5.86
N ASN A 527 2.83 -36.28 -7.03
CA ASN A 527 2.99 -37.06 -8.26
C ASN A 527 4.45 -37.20 -8.66
N LYS A 528 5.25 -36.12 -8.60
CA LYS A 528 6.70 -36.18 -8.89
C LYS A 528 7.42 -37.19 -7.99
N LEU A 529 7.10 -37.23 -6.70
CA LEU A 529 7.68 -38.21 -5.77
C LEU A 529 7.27 -39.64 -6.09
N GLN A 530 6.01 -39.85 -6.48
CA GLN A 530 5.53 -41.17 -6.87
C GLN A 530 6.18 -41.64 -8.18
N ASP A 531 6.31 -40.75 -9.16
CA ASP A 531 6.96 -41.03 -10.44
C ASP A 531 8.46 -41.32 -10.24
N TYR A 532 9.10 -40.61 -9.31
CA TYR A 532 10.45 -40.93 -8.86
C TYR A 532 10.54 -42.34 -8.27
N ALA A 533 9.66 -42.70 -7.33
CA ALA A 533 9.67 -44.02 -6.71
C ALA A 533 9.40 -45.15 -7.72
N LYS A 534 8.49 -44.92 -8.68
CA LYS A 534 8.21 -45.83 -9.80
C LYS A 534 9.42 -46.03 -10.71
N SER A 535 10.03 -44.93 -11.16
CA SER A 535 11.15 -44.97 -12.10
C SER A 535 12.38 -45.68 -11.51
N ASN A 536 12.53 -45.62 -10.19
CA ASN A 536 13.63 -46.25 -9.45
C ASN A 536 13.24 -47.61 -8.83
N LYS A 537 12.05 -48.15 -9.12
CA LYS A 537 11.54 -49.43 -8.58
C LYS A 537 11.66 -49.53 -7.05
N LEU A 538 11.37 -48.46 -6.33
CA LEU A 538 11.47 -48.41 -4.87
C LEU A 538 10.25 -49.02 -4.19
N GLY A 539 10.45 -49.73 -3.08
CA GLY A 539 9.37 -50.26 -2.25
C GLY A 539 8.39 -51.14 -3.02
N LEU A 540 7.10 -50.80 -2.97
CA LEU A 540 6.02 -51.51 -3.66
C LEU A 540 6.15 -51.50 -5.18
N TRP A 541 6.89 -50.53 -5.75
CA TRP A 541 7.12 -50.43 -7.20
C TRP A 541 8.13 -51.44 -7.74
N ASN A 542 8.72 -52.28 -6.88
CA ASN A 542 9.53 -53.42 -7.29
C ASN A 542 8.68 -54.64 -7.70
N ALA A 543 7.37 -54.64 -7.41
CA ALA A 543 6.46 -55.69 -7.86
C ALA A 543 6.18 -55.57 -9.37
N ASP A 544 5.97 -56.70 -10.05
CA ASP A 544 5.65 -56.74 -11.48
C ASP A 544 4.31 -56.06 -11.81
N SER A 545 3.36 -56.05 -10.88
CA SER A 545 2.05 -55.41 -11.04
C SER A 545 1.49 -54.98 -9.66
N PRO A 546 1.98 -53.86 -9.09
CA PRO A 546 1.52 -53.41 -7.80
C PRO A 546 0.06 -52.93 -7.87
N ILE A 547 -0.79 -53.50 -7.01
CA ILE A 547 -2.21 -53.15 -6.91
C ILE A 547 -2.36 -52.01 -5.90
N SER A 548 -3.21 -51.02 -6.20
CA SER A 548 -3.49 -49.94 -5.26
C SER A 548 -4.39 -50.39 -4.09
N PRO A 549 -4.32 -49.76 -2.89
CA PRO A 549 -5.11 -50.22 -1.74
C PRO A 549 -6.63 -50.10 -1.96
N TRP A 550 -7.09 -49.12 -2.75
CA TRP A 550 -8.51 -49.01 -3.11
C TRP A 550 -8.98 -50.07 -4.13
N GLU A 551 -8.11 -50.59 -4.99
CA GLU A 551 -8.42 -51.72 -5.87
C GLU A 551 -8.35 -53.04 -5.09
N TRP A 552 -7.34 -53.21 -4.24
CA TRP A 552 -7.22 -54.39 -3.36
C TRP A 552 -8.47 -54.60 -2.51
N ARG A 553 -9.02 -53.51 -1.92
CA ARG A 553 -10.27 -53.55 -1.15
C ARG A 553 -11.49 -53.91 -1.99
N LYS A 554 -11.51 -53.60 -3.29
CA LYS A 554 -12.64 -53.97 -4.17
C LYS A 554 -12.58 -55.44 -4.59
N ASN A 555 -11.39 -56.02 -4.67
CA ASN A 555 -11.19 -57.39 -5.15
C ASN A 555 -11.32 -58.43 -4.01
N ASN A 556 -11.26 -58.00 -2.75
CA ASN A 556 -11.26 -58.86 -1.57
C ASN A 556 -12.44 -58.59 -0.61
N HIS A 557 -13.47 -57.86 -1.07
CA HIS A 557 -14.72 -57.61 -0.34
C HIS A 557 -15.94 -57.88 -1.19
#